data_AF-A0A0G0HV54-F1
#
_entry.id   AF-A0A0G0HV54-F1
#
_cell.length_a   1.000
_cell.length_b   1.000
_cell.length_c   1.000
_cell.angle_alpha   90.00
_cell.angle_beta   90.00
_cell.angle_gamma   90.00
#
_symmetry.space_group_name_H-M   'P 1'
#
loop_
_entity.id
_entity.type
_entity.pdbx_description
1 polymer ?
#
loop_
_entity_poly.entity_id
_entity_poly.type
_entity_poly.pdbx_seq_one_letter_code
_entity_poly.pdbx_strand_id
1 'polypeptide(L)'
;MAKETRTYRDRAKYLIQAVAKRRRKIKTLAIAYKGGKCQICGYCKYQGALDLHHITGKKEFGIGDKGYTRSWEKVQTELDKCILVCANCHRELEAGLVKVLSPLSESSQMI
;
A
#
# COMPACT_ATOMS: atom_id res chain seq x y z
N MET A 1 -30.92 -19.87 -6.95
CA MET A 1 -29.45 -19.72 -6.79
C MET A 1 -28.78 -20.45 -7.94
N ALA A 2 -27.77 -19.86 -8.59
CA ALA A 2 -27.06 -20.53 -9.67
C ALA A 2 -26.37 -21.80 -9.14
N LYS A 3 -26.48 -22.93 -9.86
CA LYS A 3 -25.80 -24.18 -9.52
C LYS A 3 -24.29 -24.00 -9.67
N GLU A 4 -23.54 -24.51 -8.71
CA GLU A 4 -22.07 -24.51 -8.77
C GLU A 4 -21.59 -25.52 -9.82
N THR A 5 -20.93 -25.05 -10.87
CA THR A 5 -20.47 -25.87 -12.01
C THR A 5 -18.95 -26.01 -12.08
N ARG A 6 -18.20 -25.46 -11.11
CA ARG A 6 -16.74 -25.49 -11.09
C ARG A 6 -16.22 -26.93 -10.94
N THR A 7 -15.23 -27.28 -11.76
CA THR A 7 -14.51 -28.56 -11.70
C THR A 7 -13.11 -28.40 -11.08
N TYR A 8 -12.43 -29.50 -10.79
CA TYR A 8 -11.04 -29.46 -10.29
C TYR A 8 -10.08 -28.75 -11.27
N ARG A 9 -10.31 -28.85 -12.59
CA ARG A 9 -9.49 -28.15 -13.61
C ARG A 9 -9.62 -26.63 -13.50
N ASP A 10 -10.75 -26.12 -13.01
CA ASP A 10 -11.00 -24.69 -12.83
C ASP A 10 -10.34 -24.13 -11.55
N ARG A 11 -9.86 -25.00 -10.66
CA ARG A 11 -9.33 -24.63 -9.34
C ARG A 11 -8.18 -23.65 -9.43
N ALA A 12 -7.23 -23.87 -10.34
CA ALA A 12 -6.07 -22.98 -10.51
C ALA A 12 -6.51 -21.56 -10.90
N LYS A 13 -7.40 -21.44 -11.89
CA LYS A 13 -7.95 -20.15 -12.35
C LYS A 13 -8.73 -19.44 -11.25
N TYR A 14 -9.55 -20.18 -10.50
CA TYR A 14 -10.29 -19.66 -9.36
C TYR A 14 -9.37 -19.11 -8.27
N LEU A 15 -8.32 -19.85 -7.89
CA LEU A 15 -7.37 -19.42 -6.86
C LEU A 15 -6.63 -18.14 -7.26
N ILE A 16 -6.18 -18.04 -8.52
CA ILE A 16 -5.53 -16.84 -9.06
C ILE A 16 -6.48 -15.63 -8.95
N GLN A 17 -7.74 -15.79 -9.36
CA GLN A 17 -8.74 -14.72 -9.27
C GLN A 17 -9.06 -14.32 -7.84
N ALA A 18 -9.17 -15.30 -6.92
CA ALA A 18 -9.42 -15.05 -5.50
C ALA A 18 -8.27 -14.26 -4.86
N VAL A 19 -7.01 -14.63 -5.15
CA VAL A 19 -5.82 -13.90 -4.69
C VAL A 19 -5.82 -12.47 -5.25
N ALA A 20 -6.03 -12.29 -6.55
CA ALA A 20 -6.09 -10.96 -7.17
C ALA A 20 -7.21 -10.09 -6.58
N LYS A 21 -8.37 -10.67 -6.25
CA LYS A 21 -9.48 -9.97 -5.58
C LYS A 21 -9.09 -9.55 -4.16
N ARG A 22 -8.45 -10.43 -3.39
CA ARG A 22 -7.97 -10.13 -2.03
C ARG A 22 -6.91 -9.03 -2.04
N ARG A 23 -5.92 -9.11 -2.93
CA ARG A 23 -4.84 -8.11 -3.06
C ARG A 23 -5.41 -6.72 -3.37
N ARG A 24 -6.35 -6.62 -4.32
CA ARG A 24 -7.05 -5.37 -4.63
C ARG A 24 -7.80 -4.82 -3.42
N LYS A 25 -8.55 -5.66 -2.70
CA LYS A 25 -9.28 -5.25 -1.48
C LYS A 25 -8.34 -4.65 -0.43
N ILE A 26 -7.22 -5.30 -0.14
CA ILE A 26 -6.30 -4.80 0.88
C ILE A 26 -5.57 -3.54 0.40
N LYS A 27 -5.18 -3.44 -0.88
CA LYS A 27 -4.62 -2.20 -1.45
C LYS A 27 -5.59 -1.03 -1.26
N THR A 28 -6.88 -1.21 -1.55
CA THR A 28 -7.89 -0.16 -1.34
C THR A 28 -8.01 0.24 0.14
N LEU A 29 -8.02 -0.72 1.06
CA LEU A 29 -8.06 -0.42 2.50
C LEU A 29 -6.79 0.32 2.97
N ALA A 30 -5.62 -0.08 2.49
CA ALA A 30 -4.36 0.57 2.81
C ALA A 30 -4.29 2.01 2.30
N ILE A 31 -4.77 2.24 1.07
CA ILE A 31 -4.88 3.58 0.48
C ILE A 31 -5.81 4.46 1.33
N ALA A 32 -6.98 3.94 1.72
CA ALA A 32 -7.92 4.66 2.56
C ALA A 32 -7.33 4.99 3.93
N TYR A 33 -6.65 4.03 4.57
CA TYR A 33 -5.97 4.21 5.85
C TYR A 33 -4.90 5.32 5.79
N LYS A 34 -4.22 5.49 4.66
CA LYS A 34 -3.21 6.55 4.43
C LYS A 34 -3.76 7.85 3.84
N GLY A 35 -5.07 8.04 3.86
CA GLY A 35 -5.70 9.31 3.46
C GLY A 35 -6.05 9.43 1.98
N GLY A 36 -5.93 8.36 1.19
CA GLY A 36 -6.51 8.26 -0.15
C GLY A 36 -5.81 9.05 -1.27
N LYS A 37 -4.71 9.75 -0.96
CA LYS A 37 -3.98 10.59 -1.89
C LYS A 37 -2.48 10.51 -1.66
N CYS A 38 -1.69 10.82 -2.67
CA CYS A 38 -0.25 11.00 -2.54
C CYS A 38 0.03 12.07 -1.47
N GLN A 39 0.84 11.74 -0.47
CA GLN A 39 1.19 12.63 0.63
C GLN A 39 2.22 13.70 0.24
N ILE A 40 2.79 13.61 -0.97
CA ILE A 40 3.72 14.59 -1.53
C ILE A 40 2.98 15.57 -2.46
N CYS A 41 2.36 15.05 -3.52
CA CYS A 41 1.77 15.89 -4.58
C CYS A 41 0.23 15.92 -4.60
N GLY A 42 -0.44 15.18 -3.70
CA GLY A 42 -1.91 15.17 -3.62
C GLY A 42 -2.63 14.33 -4.69
N TYR A 43 -1.93 13.63 -5.58
CA TYR A 43 -2.54 12.77 -6.60
C TYR A 43 -3.52 11.76 -6.00
N CYS A 44 -4.76 11.73 -6.51
CA CYS A 44 -5.83 10.84 -6.03
C CYS A 44 -6.73 10.28 -7.15
N LYS A 45 -6.34 10.45 -8.43
CA LYS A 45 -7.20 10.09 -9.58
C LYS A 45 -7.36 8.59 -9.78
N TYR A 46 -6.29 7.81 -9.59
CA TYR A 46 -6.31 6.36 -9.82
C TYR A 46 -5.53 5.61 -8.74
N GLN A 47 -6.22 4.73 -8.01
CA GLN A 47 -5.62 3.92 -6.93
C GLN A 47 -4.46 3.03 -7.42
N GLY A 48 -4.47 2.61 -8.68
CA GLY A 48 -3.40 1.79 -9.24
C GLY A 48 -2.07 2.53 -9.40
N ALA A 49 -2.09 3.85 -9.47
CA ALA A 49 -0.89 4.69 -9.56
C ALA A 49 -0.38 5.16 -8.18
N LEU A 50 -1.00 4.70 -7.09
CA LEU A 50 -0.58 4.94 -5.72
C LEU A 50 0.13 3.71 -5.15
N ASP A 51 1.27 3.94 -4.50
CA ASP A 51 2.13 2.94 -3.90
C ASP A 51 2.59 3.35 -2.50
N LEU A 52 2.98 2.37 -1.69
CA LEU A 52 3.45 2.56 -0.33
C LEU A 52 4.97 2.56 -0.31
N HIS A 53 5.55 3.71 0.04
CA HIS A 53 6.99 3.86 0.23
C HIS A 53 7.32 3.72 1.72
N HIS A 54 8.33 2.92 2.06
CA HIS A 54 8.75 2.78 3.46
C HIS A 54 9.65 3.95 3.83
N ILE A 55 9.32 4.66 4.91
CA ILE A 55 10.12 5.78 5.42
C ILE A 55 11.05 5.39 6.57
N THR A 56 10.67 4.37 7.36
CA THR A 56 11.38 4.02 8.59
C THR A 56 11.53 2.50 8.72
N GLY A 57 12.76 2.04 8.96
CA GLY A 57 13.07 0.64 9.29
C GLY A 57 13.21 -0.31 8.10
N LYS A 58 13.66 -1.55 8.39
CA LYS A 58 13.69 -2.64 7.41
C LYS A 58 12.28 -3.24 7.28
N LYS A 59 11.84 -3.48 6.05
CA LYS A 59 10.57 -4.18 5.76
C LYS A 59 10.57 -5.55 6.44
N GLU A 60 9.56 -5.84 7.27
CA GLU A 60 9.35 -7.22 7.73
C GLU A 60 8.67 -8.05 6.63
N PHE A 61 7.82 -7.42 5.83
CA PHE A 61 7.21 -8.05 4.66
C PHE A 61 6.78 -7.02 3.61
N GLY A 62 6.88 -7.40 2.33
CA GLY A 62 6.37 -6.57 1.23
C GLY A 62 4.85 -6.62 1.21
N ILE A 63 4.20 -5.48 1.47
CA ILE A 63 2.73 -5.36 1.41
C ILE A 63 2.19 -5.77 0.03
N GLY A 64 2.97 -5.72 -1.06
CA GLY A 64 2.55 -6.15 -2.41
C GLY A 64 2.30 -7.65 -2.62
N ASP A 65 3.35 -8.48 -2.60
CA ASP A 65 3.22 -9.88 -3.07
C ASP A 65 2.92 -10.91 -1.97
N LYS A 66 3.38 -10.66 -0.74
CA LYS A 66 3.30 -11.63 0.37
C LYS A 66 2.63 -11.09 1.64
N GLY A 67 2.41 -9.78 1.75
CA GLY A 67 1.87 -9.14 2.97
C GLY A 67 0.35 -9.27 3.16
N TYR A 68 -0.41 -9.47 2.08
CA TYR A 68 -1.88 -9.41 2.11
C TYR A 68 -2.60 -10.65 2.70
N THR A 69 -1.84 -11.64 3.17
CA THR A 69 -2.35 -12.83 3.89
C THR A 69 -2.30 -12.68 5.41
N ARG A 70 -1.84 -11.54 5.94
CA ARG A 70 -1.79 -11.26 7.38
C ARG A 70 -3.09 -10.64 7.89
N SER A 71 -3.25 -10.63 9.22
CA SER A 71 -4.36 -9.94 9.88
C SER A 71 -4.30 -8.44 9.59
N TRP A 72 -5.46 -7.78 9.64
CA TRP A 72 -5.54 -6.36 9.29
C TRP A 72 -4.70 -5.50 10.24
N GLU A 73 -4.63 -5.86 11.52
CA GLU A 73 -3.87 -5.17 12.54
C GLU A 73 -2.37 -5.15 12.21
N LYS A 74 -1.81 -6.31 11.80
CA LYS A 74 -0.41 -6.39 11.35
C LYS A 74 -0.15 -5.57 10.10
N VAL A 75 -1.14 -5.51 9.20
CA VAL A 75 -1.04 -4.65 8.00
C VAL A 75 -1.02 -3.19 8.42
N GLN A 76 -1.86 -2.76 9.37
CA GLN A 76 -1.86 -1.38 9.87
C GLN A 76 -0.52 -0.99 10.48
N THR A 77 0.07 -1.84 11.33
CA THR A 77 1.39 -1.57 11.94
C THR A 77 2.50 -1.38 10.91
N GLU A 78 2.49 -2.15 9.81
CA GLU A 78 3.44 -1.91 8.72
C GLU A 78 3.09 -0.67 7.90
N LEU A 79 1.79 -0.41 7.68
CA LEU A 79 1.36 0.81 7.02
C LEU A 79 1.87 2.03 7.79
N ASP A 80 1.86 2.05 9.12
CA ASP A 80 2.36 3.17 9.93
C ASP A 80 3.82 3.53 9.62
N LYS A 81 4.64 2.56 9.19
CA LYS A 81 6.04 2.76 8.76
C LYS A 81 6.18 3.23 7.31
N CYS A 82 5.07 3.36 6.59
CA CYS A 82 5.00 3.74 5.19
C CYS A 82 4.30 5.09 4.98
N ILE A 83 4.60 5.69 3.84
CA ILE A 83 3.86 6.81 3.27
C ILE A 83 3.19 6.38 1.96
N LEU A 84 2.06 7.00 1.65
CA LEU A 84 1.35 6.79 0.41
C LEU A 84 1.81 7.83 -0.62
N VAL A 85 2.36 7.38 -1.75
CA VAL A 85 2.90 8.24 -2.80
C VAL A 85 2.41 7.78 -4.18
N CYS A 86 2.39 8.68 -5.16
CA CYS A 86 2.16 8.27 -6.54
C CYS A 86 3.44 7.69 -7.16
N ALA A 87 3.31 6.96 -8.28
CA ALA A 87 4.44 6.35 -8.97
C ALA A 87 5.59 7.33 -9.29
N ASN A 88 5.27 8.58 -9.65
CA ASN A 88 6.29 9.60 -9.94
C ASN A 88 7.04 10.03 -8.67
N CYS A 89 6.31 10.44 -7.62
CA CYS A 89 6.92 10.83 -6.35
C CYS A 89 7.67 9.66 -5.70
N HIS A 90 7.22 8.41 -5.93
CA HIS A 90 7.94 7.23 -5.49
C HIS A 90 9.32 7.12 -6.14
N ARG A 91 9.39 7.29 -7.46
CA ARG A 91 10.65 7.31 -8.21
C ARG A 91 11.54 8.48 -7.80
N GLU A 92 10.97 9.65 -7.58
CA GLU A 92 11.70 10.83 -7.12
C GLU A 92 12.29 10.62 -5.71
N LEU A 93 11.57 9.95 -4.82
CA LEU A 93 12.08 9.55 -3.50
C LEU A 93 13.23 8.54 -3.63
N GLU A 94 13.08 7.51 -4.46
CA GLU A 94 14.14 6.53 -4.73
C GLU A 94 15.40 7.21 -5.32
N ALA A 95 15.23 8.24 -6.14
CA ALA A 95 16.30 9.04 -6.72
C ALA A 95 16.85 10.13 -5.77
N GLY A 96 16.24 10.34 -4.61
CA GLY A 96 16.63 11.39 -3.65
C GLY A 96 16.30 12.82 -4.09
N LEU A 97 15.46 13.01 -5.11
CA LEU A 97 15.03 14.31 -5.62
C LEU A 97 13.98 14.98 -4.72
N VAL A 98 13.17 14.17 -4.04
CA VAL A 98 12.15 14.63 -3.09
C VAL A 98 12.46 14.05 -1.72
N LYS A 99 12.30 14.86 -0.68
CA LYS A 99 12.41 14.41 0.73
C LYS A 99 11.06 14.58 1.40
N VAL A 100 10.70 13.60 2.22
CA VAL A 100 9.50 13.67 3.05
C VAL A 100 9.88 14.42 4.31
N LEU A 101 9.32 15.60 4.51
CA LEU A 101 9.43 16.32 5.77
C LEU A 101 8.63 15.54 6.82
N SER A 102 9.30 14.90 7.76
CA SER A 102 8.60 14.35 8.93
C SER A 102 8.19 15.51 9.84
N PRO A 103 6.98 15.49 10.46
CA PRO A 103 6.51 16.57 11.32
C PRO A 103 7.28 16.76 12.65
N LEU A 104 8.48 16.20 12.82
CA LEU A 104 9.22 16.19 14.10
C LEU A 104 10.45 17.10 14.13
N SER A 105 10.56 18.09 13.23
CA SER A 105 11.70 19.01 13.21
C SER A 105 11.39 20.46 13.60
N GLU A 106 10.18 20.80 14.04
CA GLU A 106 9.80 22.18 14.40
C GLU A 106 9.74 22.50 15.90
N SER A 107 10.10 21.57 16.80
CA SER A 107 10.08 21.83 18.26
C SER A 107 11.44 22.19 18.88
N SER A 108 12.43 22.59 18.07
CA SER A 108 13.74 23.02 18.57
C SER A 108 14.23 24.28 17.88
N GLN A 109 13.47 25.38 18.02
CA GLN A 109 13.97 26.75 17.88
C GLN A 109 12.90 27.75 18.33
N MET A 110 12.71 27.86 19.64
CA MET A 110 12.31 29.13 20.24
C MET A 110 13.27 29.40 21.40
N ILE A 111 14.23 30.27 21.10
CA ILE A 111 15.10 30.98 22.05
C ILE A 111 14.22 31.97 22.82
#